data_AF-A0A5B9QYI2-F1
#
_entry.id   AF-A0A5B9QYI2-F1
#
_cell.length_a   1.000
_cell.length_b   1.000
_cell.length_c   1.000
_cell.angle_alpha   90.00
_cell.angle_beta   90.00
_cell.angle_gamma   90.00
#
_symmetry.space_group_name_H-M   'P 1'
#
loop_
_entity.id
_entity.type
_entity.pdbx_description
1 polymer ?
#
loop_
_entity_poly.entity_id
_entity_poly.type
_entity_poly.pdbx_seq_one_letter_code
_entity_poly.pdbx_strand_id
1 'polypeptide(L)'
;MLIRLVVGLAAVLLLAASGSRCSAQSPGRSDSQKQYAESLWQYLNRVDYRGREHFQPENDFPSGPPSSESSKHFRFVSKKTAADSSDGVIIVTEHYQGQDDTPVAITARRKMADGFDPQNDDWHWVHYTAAGEAVATSADRSPWSKPGFSVFEQDGRLWVFDIARPELAEFVSKGELAKHVIRPGAGPNGMTVKAPDAETLDRYLATKPGFVVHFEDGRLWIFRAQSEALADFRRQGELAKHVIRPGAGPNGVTVKAPDAEVIDAYLVAQPGFVTQFEDGRLWVFRQGSPELKAFREAGELAKHVIRPGAGPDGRTVKGPDAATLDAYLRACGVPATP
;
A
#
# COMPACT_ATOMS: atom_id res chain seq x y z
N MET A 1 -72.70 10.37 41.02
CA MET A 1 -71.76 9.33 40.55
C MET A 1 -70.90 9.97 39.47
N LEU A 2 -69.78 10.59 39.83
CA LEU A 2 -68.90 11.31 38.90
C LEU A 2 -67.49 10.72 38.98
N ILE A 3 -67.02 10.26 37.82
CA ILE A 3 -65.74 9.59 37.58
C ILE A 3 -64.63 10.64 37.57
N ARG A 4 -63.51 10.38 38.26
CA ARG A 4 -62.23 11.07 38.02
C ARG A 4 -61.15 10.02 37.74
N LEU A 5 -60.79 9.91 36.47
CA LEU A 5 -59.66 9.16 35.94
C LEU A 5 -58.45 10.10 35.96
N VAL A 6 -57.42 9.79 36.73
CA VAL A 6 -56.14 10.52 36.70
C VAL A 6 -55.18 9.73 35.83
N VAL A 7 -54.87 10.27 34.65
CA VAL A 7 -53.84 9.74 33.75
C VAL A 7 -52.53 10.46 34.07
N GLY A 8 -51.57 9.73 34.63
CA GLY A 8 -50.20 10.20 34.86
C GLY A 8 -49.38 10.07 33.58
N LEU A 9 -48.97 11.20 33.03
CA LEU A 9 -48.07 11.29 31.87
C LEU A 9 -46.61 11.15 32.37
N ALA A 10 -46.01 9.99 32.16
CA ALA A 10 -44.58 9.78 32.42
C ALA A 10 -43.76 10.27 31.22
N ALA A 11 -43.11 11.43 31.37
CA ALA A 11 -42.17 11.95 30.39
C ALA A 11 -40.84 11.18 30.50
N VAL A 12 -40.58 10.32 29.52
CA VAL A 12 -39.27 9.68 29.32
C VAL A 12 -38.36 10.69 28.63
N LEU A 13 -37.43 11.28 29.38
CA LEU A 13 -36.34 12.09 28.84
C LEU A 13 -35.31 11.15 28.17
N LEU A 14 -35.35 11.06 26.83
CA LEU A 14 -34.22 10.54 26.06
C LEU A 14 -33.13 11.61 26.01
N LEU A 15 -32.09 11.45 26.83
CA LEU A 15 -30.82 12.15 26.66
C LEU A 15 -30.12 11.56 25.44
N ALA A 16 -30.30 12.19 24.27
CA ALA A 16 -29.44 11.97 23.11
C ALA A 16 -28.07 12.57 23.42
N ALA A 17 -27.15 11.74 23.89
CA ALA A 17 -25.73 12.09 23.93
C ALA A 17 -25.23 12.17 22.48
N SER A 18 -25.26 13.36 21.90
CA SER A 18 -24.58 13.70 20.66
C SER A 18 -23.08 13.67 20.91
N GLY A 19 -22.50 12.47 21.05
CA GLY A 19 -21.06 12.30 20.96
C GLY A 19 -20.66 12.71 19.56
N SER A 20 -20.03 13.89 19.44
CA SER A 20 -19.28 14.26 18.25
C SER A 20 -18.24 13.17 18.01
N ARG A 21 -18.57 12.20 17.15
CA ARG A 21 -17.58 11.28 16.63
C ARG A 21 -16.59 12.15 15.89
N CYS A 22 -15.41 12.32 16.47
CA CYS A 22 -14.27 12.90 15.79
C CYS A 22 -13.98 11.92 14.66
N SER A 23 -14.62 12.10 13.52
CA SER A 23 -14.35 11.25 12.38
C SER A 23 -12.96 11.67 11.95
N ALA A 24 -11.95 10.86 12.26
CA ALA A 24 -10.67 10.90 11.55
C ALA A 24 -10.90 10.35 10.13
N GLN A 25 -11.92 10.90 9.45
CA GLN A 25 -12.09 10.76 8.01
C GLN A 25 -10.89 11.45 7.41
N SER A 26 -10.13 10.72 6.58
CA SER A 26 -9.09 11.30 5.73
C SER A 26 -9.63 12.60 5.14
N PRO A 27 -9.04 13.77 5.45
CA PRO A 27 -9.59 15.09 5.10
C PRO A 27 -9.71 15.37 3.58
N GLY A 28 -9.54 14.35 2.73
CA GLY A 28 -9.62 14.43 1.28
C GLY A 28 -10.68 13.53 0.61
N ARG A 29 -11.47 12.72 1.33
CA ARG A 29 -12.46 11.84 0.67
C ARG A 29 -13.72 12.64 0.29
N SER A 30 -14.10 12.61 -1.00
CA SER A 30 -15.33 13.25 -1.48
C SER A 30 -16.57 12.55 -0.93
N ASP A 31 -17.71 13.26 -0.85
CA ASP A 31 -18.97 12.67 -0.40
C ASP A 31 -19.42 11.50 -1.29
N SER A 32 -19.15 11.59 -2.60
CA SER A 32 -19.40 10.50 -3.54
C SER A 32 -18.59 9.23 -3.23
N GLN A 33 -17.33 9.37 -2.82
CA GLN A 33 -16.49 8.25 -2.41
C GLN A 33 -16.96 7.63 -1.09
N LYS A 34 -17.41 8.46 -0.14
CA LYS A 34 -18.01 7.99 1.13
C LYS A 34 -19.29 7.21 0.85
N GLN A 35 -20.18 7.78 0.04
CA GLN A 35 -21.44 7.15 -0.35
C GLN A 35 -21.21 5.84 -1.11
N TYR A 36 -20.21 5.80 -2.00
CA TYR A 36 -19.82 4.57 -2.70
C TYR A 36 -19.38 3.48 -1.72
N ALA A 37 -18.47 3.79 -0.80
CA ALA A 37 -17.98 2.84 0.20
C ALA A 37 -19.12 2.29 1.07
N GLU A 38 -20.01 3.16 1.55
CA GLU A 38 -21.17 2.75 2.33
C GLU A 38 -22.13 1.86 1.51
N SER A 39 -22.41 2.24 0.27
CA SER A 39 -23.27 1.46 -0.63
C SER A 39 -22.67 0.09 -0.96
N LEU A 40 -21.35 0.02 -1.14
CA LEU A 40 -20.64 -1.24 -1.38
C LEU A 40 -20.72 -2.14 -0.14
N TRP A 41 -20.49 -1.61 1.06
CA TRP A 41 -20.64 -2.38 2.29
C TRP A 41 -22.05 -2.93 2.49
N GLN A 42 -23.08 -2.08 2.32
CA GLN A 42 -24.48 -2.51 2.37
C GLN A 42 -24.79 -3.62 1.35
N TYR A 43 -24.22 -3.50 0.16
CA TYR A 43 -24.34 -4.53 -0.88
C TYR A 43 -23.72 -5.86 -0.46
N LEU A 44 -22.50 -5.84 0.12
CA LEU A 44 -21.82 -7.04 0.63
C LEU A 44 -22.64 -7.76 1.71
N ASN A 45 -23.22 -7.02 2.64
CA ASN A 45 -24.08 -7.59 3.69
C ASN A 45 -25.35 -8.22 3.12
N ARG A 46 -25.92 -7.62 2.07
CA ARG A 46 -27.14 -8.13 1.44
C ARG A 46 -26.91 -9.42 0.63
N VAL A 47 -25.76 -9.55 -0.02
CA VAL A 47 -25.48 -10.68 -0.93
C VAL A 47 -24.85 -11.91 -0.25
N ASP A 48 -24.61 -11.82 1.06
CA ASP A 48 -23.91 -12.82 1.88
C ASP A 48 -22.65 -13.35 1.17
N TYR A 49 -21.65 -12.49 1.04
CA TYR A 49 -20.44 -12.81 0.28
C TYR A 49 -19.66 -14.01 0.83
N ARG A 50 -19.84 -14.36 2.12
CA ARG A 50 -19.19 -15.51 2.75
C ARG A 50 -19.68 -16.85 2.23
N GLY A 51 -20.92 -16.89 1.72
CA GLY A 51 -21.47 -18.07 1.03
C GLY A 51 -21.02 -18.19 -0.44
N ARG A 52 -20.09 -17.37 -0.91
CA ARG A 52 -19.60 -17.37 -2.31
C ARG A 52 -18.37 -18.26 -2.46
N GLU A 53 -17.96 -18.43 -3.72
CA GLU A 53 -16.80 -19.23 -4.10
C GLU A 53 -15.54 -18.70 -3.39
N HIS A 54 -14.95 -19.58 -2.57
CA HIS A 54 -13.62 -19.36 -2.03
C HIS A 54 -12.59 -19.70 -3.10
N PHE A 55 -11.58 -18.85 -3.26
CA PHE A 55 -10.49 -19.12 -4.18
C PHE A 55 -9.16 -18.79 -3.54
N GLN A 56 -8.10 -19.43 -4.01
CA GLN A 56 -6.74 -19.05 -3.63
C GLN A 56 -6.24 -18.04 -4.68
N PRO A 57 -5.79 -16.85 -4.26
CA PRO A 57 -5.29 -15.86 -5.20
C PRO A 57 -4.01 -16.36 -5.87
N GLU A 58 -4.03 -16.46 -7.20
CA GLU A 58 -2.85 -16.74 -8.02
C GLU A 58 -2.08 -15.43 -8.35
N ASN A 59 -1.06 -15.53 -9.21
CA ASN A 59 -0.18 -14.40 -9.58
C ASN A 59 -0.92 -13.18 -10.18
N ASP A 60 -2.14 -13.36 -10.68
CA ASP A 60 -2.99 -12.32 -11.31
C ASP A 60 -4.02 -11.70 -10.35
N PHE A 61 -3.77 -11.77 -9.04
CA PHE A 61 -4.62 -11.10 -8.07
C PHE A 61 -4.55 -9.57 -8.26
N PRO A 62 -5.71 -8.87 -8.33
CA PRO A 62 -5.70 -7.45 -8.66
C PRO A 62 -4.94 -6.61 -7.65
N SER A 63 -4.33 -5.55 -8.16
CA SER A 63 -3.55 -4.61 -7.38
C SER A 63 -4.34 -4.09 -6.17
N GLY A 64 -3.64 -3.92 -5.04
CA GLY A 64 -4.26 -3.46 -3.81
C GLY A 64 -3.51 -3.95 -2.58
N PRO A 65 -4.18 -3.96 -1.42
CA PRO A 65 -3.63 -4.49 -0.18
C PRO A 65 -3.05 -5.90 -0.39
N PRO A 66 -1.80 -6.19 0.02
CA PRO A 66 -1.33 -7.55 0.08
C PRO A 66 -2.22 -8.32 1.04
N SER A 67 -2.61 -9.53 0.67
CA SER A 67 -3.15 -10.49 1.61
C SER A 67 -2.03 -11.05 2.47
N SER A 68 -2.36 -11.34 3.73
CA SER A 68 -1.55 -12.21 4.57
C SER A 68 -1.88 -13.68 4.26
N GLU A 69 -1.06 -14.61 4.73
CA GLU A 69 -1.37 -16.04 4.67
C GLU A 69 -2.64 -16.42 5.43
N SER A 70 -3.03 -15.57 6.40
CA SER A 70 -4.28 -15.69 7.15
C SER A 70 -5.50 -15.12 6.43
N SER A 71 -5.36 -14.58 5.21
CA SER A 71 -6.49 -14.00 4.48
C SER A 71 -7.39 -15.07 3.85
N LYS A 72 -8.71 -14.84 3.86
CA LYS A 72 -9.68 -15.62 3.07
C LYS A 72 -10.21 -14.77 1.91
N HIS A 73 -10.36 -15.38 0.73
CA HIS A 73 -10.72 -14.67 -0.49
C HIS A 73 -12.02 -15.20 -1.08
N PHE A 74 -12.94 -14.30 -1.38
CA PHE A 74 -14.26 -14.58 -1.92
C PHE A 74 -14.41 -13.86 -3.25
N ARG A 75 -14.87 -14.56 -4.29
CA ARG A 75 -15.12 -13.97 -5.62
C ARG A 75 -16.59 -14.11 -5.98
N PHE A 76 -17.17 -13.04 -6.52
CA PHE A 76 -18.48 -13.11 -7.16
C PHE A 76 -18.71 -11.95 -8.14
N VAL A 77 -19.64 -12.15 -9.08
CA VAL A 77 -20.02 -11.15 -10.08
C VAL A 77 -21.27 -10.41 -9.61
N SER A 78 -21.23 -9.08 -9.56
CA SER A 78 -22.44 -8.29 -9.30
C SER A 78 -23.36 -8.40 -10.53
N LYS A 79 -24.52 -9.06 -10.38
CA LYS A 79 -25.47 -9.44 -11.45
C LYS A 79 -25.50 -8.54 -12.72
N LYS A 80 -25.58 -9.25 -13.87
CA LYS A 80 -25.95 -8.84 -15.24
C LYS A 80 -24.93 -8.01 -16.03
N THR A 81 -23.64 -8.31 -15.87
CA THR A 81 -22.66 -8.08 -16.93
C THR A 81 -22.70 -9.23 -17.94
N ALA A 82 -22.46 -8.93 -19.21
CA ALA A 82 -22.33 -9.95 -20.26
C ALA A 82 -21.25 -10.95 -19.82
N ALA A 83 -21.40 -12.24 -20.18
CA ALA A 83 -20.48 -13.29 -19.76
C ALA A 83 -19.00 -12.99 -20.08
N ASP A 84 -18.75 -12.09 -21.04
CA ASP A 84 -17.43 -11.72 -21.53
C ASP A 84 -16.88 -10.41 -20.91
N SER A 85 -17.65 -9.71 -20.07
CA SER A 85 -17.19 -8.47 -19.42
C SER A 85 -16.77 -8.73 -17.98
N SER A 86 -15.53 -8.38 -17.65
CA SER A 86 -15.00 -8.43 -16.28
C SER A 86 -15.59 -7.34 -15.36
N ASP A 87 -16.39 -6.44 -15.91
CA ASP A 87 -17.00 -5.34 -15.17
C ASP A 87 -17.89 -5.88 -14.05
N GLY A 88 -17.79 -5.25 -12.87
CA GLY A 88 -18.62 -5.63 -11.73
C GLY A 88 -18.21 -6.94 -11.05
N VAL A 89 -17.07 -7.54 -11.42
CA VAL A 89 -16.44 -8.56 -10.57
C VAL A 89 -16.08 -7.91 -9.24
N ILE A 90 -16.49 -8.56 -8.14
CA ILE A 90 -16.16 -8.17 -6.78
C ILE A 90 -15.32 -9.28 -6.14
N ILE A 91 -14.20 -8.88 -5.55
CA ILE A 91 -13.35 -9.74 -4.74
C ILE A 91 -13.36 -9.17 -3.33
N VAL A 92 -13.74 -10.00 -2.36
CA VAL A 92 -13.66 -9.66 -0.94
C VAL A 92 -12.51 -10.45 -0.33
N THR A 93 -11.62 -9.74 0.36
CA THR A 93 -10.56 -10.34 1.17
C THR A 93 -10.84 -10.04 2.62
N GLU A 94 -11.04 -11.07 3.41
CA GLU A 94 -11.08 -10.96 4.86
C GLU A 94 -9.66 -11.16 5.41
N HIS A 95 -9.22 -10.26 6.27
CA HIS A 95 -7.92 -10.31 6.92
C HIS A 95 -8.10 -10.80 8.35
N TYR A 96 -7.36 -11.83 8.73
CA TYR A 96 -7.43 -12.44 10.06
C TYR A 96 -6.10 -12.28 10.79
N GLN A 97 -6.15 -12.23 12.13
CA GLN A 97 -4.97 -12.17 12.98
C GLN A 97 -4.97 -13.36 13.94
N GLY A 98 -3.92 -14.17 13.89
CA GLY A 98 -3.82 -15.37 14.73
C GLY A 98 -4.81 -16.46 14.33
N GLN A 99 -5.40 -17.12 15.34
CA GLN A 99 -6.36 -18.23 15.16
C GLN A 99 -7.82 -17.80 15.33
N ASP A 100 -8.10 -16.49 15.43
CA ASP A 100 -9.48 -16.00 15.52
C ASP A 100 -10.20 -16.21 14.18
N ASP A 101 -11.47 -16.61 14.23
CA ASP A 101 -12.36 -16.71 13.05
C ASP A 101 -13.13 -15.40 12.81
N THR A 102 -12.78 -14.34 13.54
CA THR A 102 -13.24 -12.99 13.32
C THR A 102 -12.22 -12.22 12.48
N PRO A 103 -12.59 -11.71 11.29
CA PRO A 103 -11.67 -10.88 10.53
C PRO A 103 -11.43 -9.55 11.27
N VAL A 104 -10.18 -9.09 11.29
CA VAL A 104 -9.80 -7.78 11.83
C VAL A 104 -10.11 -6.66 10.84
N ALA A 105 -10.11 -6.97 9.55
CA ALA A 105 -10.40 -6.04 8.48
C ALA A 105 -10.91 -6.74 7.23
N ILE A 106 -11.55 -5.97 6.34
CA ILE A 106 -12.14 -6.50 5.10
C ILE A 106 -11.76 -5.56 3.95
N THR A 107 -11.15 -6.10 2.89
CA THR A 107 -10.94 -5.36 1.63
C THR A 107 -11.92 -5.82 0.58
N ALA A 108 -12.76 -4.92 0.09
CA ALA A 108 -13.58 -5.17 -1.09
C ALA A 108 -12.96 -4.50 -2.32
N ARG A 109 -12.74 -5.26 -3.38
CA ARG A 109 -12.25 -4.79 -4.68
C ARG A 109 -13.35 -4.99 -5.70
N ARG A 110 -13.57 -4.01 -6.56
CA ARG A 110 -14.53 -4.07 -7.67
C ARG A 110 -13.83 -3.64 -8.95
N LYS A 111 -13.91 -4.48 -9.98
CA LYS A 111 -13.51 -4.09 -11.34
C LYS A 111 -14.55 -3.09 -11.86
N MET A 112 -14.09 -1.87 -12.12
CA MET A 112 -14.91 -0.80 -12.68
C MET A 112 -14.89 -0.88 -14.21
N ALA A 113 -15.68 -0.04 -14.86
CA ALA A 113 -15.67 0.05 -16.32
C ALA A 113 -14.28 0.49 -16.83
N ASP A 114 -13.93 0.03 -18.03
CA ASP A 114 -12.66 0.35 -18.69
C ASP A 114 -12.35 1.85 -18.66
N GLY A 115 -11.13 2.20 -18.26
CA GLY A 115 -10.66 3.59 -18.20
C GLY A 115 -10.98 4.33 -16.90
N PHE A 116 -11.63 3.70 -15.93
CA PHE A 116 -11.92 4.30 -14.63
C PHE A 116 -10.64 4.65 -13.83
N ASP A 117 -9.70 3.72 -13.73
CA ASP A 117 -8.40 3.92 -13.10
C ASP A 117 -7.33 3.06 -13.78
N PRO A 118 -6.83 3.46 -14.97
CA PRO A 118 -5.90 2.66 -15.77
C PRO A 118 -4.60 2.30 -15.03
N GLN A 119 -4.23 3.07 -14.00
CA GLN A 119 -3.04 2.81 -13.19
C GLN A 119 -3.20 1.62 -12.26
N ASN A 120 -4.45 1.30 -11.89
CA ASN A 120 -4.81 0.18 -11.03
C ASN A 120 -5.59 -0.90 -11.81
N ASP A 121 -5.42 -0.96 -13.14
CA ASP A 121 -6.19 -1.87 -14.01
C ASP A 121 -7.70 -1.72 -13.75
N ASP A 122 -8.19 -0.49 -13.62
CA ASP A 122 -9.61 -0.17 -13.36
C ASP A 122 -10.21 -0.82 -12.10
N TRP A 123 -9.37 -1.35 -11.20
CA TRP A 123 -9.82 -1.84 -9.91
C TRP A 123 -9.99 -0.69 -8.93
N HIS A 124 -11.19 -0.60 -8.37
CA HIS A 124 -11.44 0.25 -7.21
C HIS A 124 -11.53 -0.63 -5.96
N TRP A 125 -10.85 -0.23 -4.89
CA TRP A 125 -10.89 -0.97 -3.63
C TRP A 125 -11.26 -0.07 -2.47
N VAL A 126 -11.98 -0.66 -1.51
CA VAL A 126 -12.32 -0.07 -0.23
C VAL A 126 -11.89 -1.04 0.86
N HIS A 127 -11.17 -0.52 1.83
CA HIS A 127 -10.76 -1.23 3.01
C HIS A 127 -11.62 -0.79 4.20
N TYR A 128 -12.19 -1.78 4.88
CA TYR A 128 -13.12 -1.63 5.99
C TYR A 128 -12.55 -2.22 7.26
N THR A 129 -12.95 -1.66 8.39
CA THR A 129 -12.88 -2.37 9.67
C THR A 129 -13.76 -3.63 9.65
N ALA A 130 -13.58 -4.53 10.61
CA ALA A 130 -14.48 -5.67 10.82
C ALA A 130 -15.98 -5.27 10.94
N ALA A 131 -16.24 -4.06 11.45
CA ALA A 131 -17.58 -3.50 11.62
C ALA A 131 -18.14 -2.85 10.33
N GLY A 132 -17.35 -2.75 9.26
CA GLY A 132 -17.78 -2.16 7.99
C GLY A 132 -17.52 -0.67 7.85
N GLU A 133 -16.70 -0.08 8.73
CA GLU A 133 -16.35 1.33 8.61
C GLU A 133 -15.22 1.49 7.59
N ALA A 134 -15.42 2.31 6.55
CA ALA A 134 -14.46 2.49 5.48
C ALA A 134 -13.24 3.33 5.92
N VAL A 135 -12.09 2.68 6.12
CA VAL A 135 -10.86 3.31 6.60
C VAL A 135 -9.97 3.81 5.47
N ALA A 136 -9.91 3.11 4.33
CA ALA A 136 -9.07 3.50 3.19
C ALA A 136 -9.72 3.13 1.85
N THR A 137 -9.41 3.86 0.79
CA THR A 137 -9.84 3.54 -0.59
C THR A 137 -8.70 3.69 -1.58
N SER A 138 -8.82 3.06 -2.76
CA SER A 138 -7.88 3.26 -3.86
C SER A 138 -7.84 4.70 -4.37
N ALA A 139 -8.87 5.48 -4.06
CA ALA A 139 -8.95 6.89 -4.43
C ALA A 139 -8.29 7.81 -3.39
N ASP A 140 -7.87 7.29 -2.22
CA ASP A 140 -7.10 8.04 -1.24
C ASP A 140 -5.65 8.19 -1.76
N ARG A 141 -5.46 9.16 -2.65
CA ARG A 141 -4.17 9.43 -3.32
C ARG A 141 -3.28 10.30 -2.45
N SER A 142 -2.54 9.67 -1.54
CA SER A 142 -1.35 10.30 -0.95
C SER A 142 -0.14 10.06 -1.85
N PRO A 143 0.72 11.07 -2.09
CA PRO A 143 2.00 10.86 -2.77
C PRO A 143 2.93 9.89 -2.01
N TRP A 144 2.61 9.60 -0.75
CA TRP A 144 3.35 8.70 0.13
C TRP A 144 2.72 7.29 0.22
N SER A 145 1.60 7.05 -0.45
CA SER A 145 0.95 5.74 -0.44
C SER A 145 1.87 4.67 -1.01
N LYS A 146 2.00 3.55 -0.30
CA LYS A 146 2.73 2.35 -0.74
C LYS A 146 1.81 1.14 -0.70
N PRO A 147 1.99 0.15 -1.59
CA PRO A 147 1.22 -1.09 -1.52
C PRO A 147 1.31 -1.72 -0.12
N GLY A 148 0.17 -2.03 0.47
CA GLY A 148 0.13 -2.60 1.82
C GLY A 148 0.05 -1.64 2.97
N PHE A 149 0.08 -0.33 2.71
CA PHE A 149 0.03 0.67 3.75
C PHE A 149 -1.07 1.68 3.52
N SER A 150 -1.70 2.10 4.62
CA SER A 150 -2.49 3.32 4.67
C SER A 150 -1.66 4.40 5.36
N VAL A 151 -1.68 5.60 4.81
CA VAL A 151 -0.87 6.72 5.32
C VAL A 151 -1.73 7.95 5.54
N PHE A 152 -1.44 8.67 6.62
CA PHE A 152 -2.15 9.89 7.00
C PHE A 152 -1.13 10.98 7.34
N GLU A 153 -1.30 12.17 6.80
CA GLU A 153 -0.49 13.33 7.17
C GLU A 153 -1.22 14.11 8.26
N GLN A 154 -0.59 14.27 9.43
CA GLN A 154 -1.14 15.01 10.57
C GLN A 154 0.00 15.78 11.25
N ASP A 155 -0.19 17.09 11.42
CA ASP A 155 0.79 18.00 12.07
C ASP A 155 2.20 17.93 11.45
N GLY A 156 2.28 17.78 10.12
CA GLY A 156 3.56 17.64 9.40
C GLY A 156 4.28 16.32 9.69
N ARG A 157 3.54 15.29 10.10
CA ARG A 157 4.05 13.93 10.36
C ARG A 157 3.28 12.93 9.52
N LEU A 158 3.97 11.87 9.10
CA LEU A 158 3.38 10.79 8.34
C LEU A 158 3.06 9.63 9.27
N TRP A 159 1.78 9.41 9.55
CA TRP A 159 1.31 8.17 10.15
C TRP A 159 1.21 7.08 9.09
N VAL A 160 1.66 5.89 9.45
CA VAL A 160 1.72 4.73 8.57
C VAL A 160 1.13 3.53 9.29
N PHE A 161 0.22 2.83 8.61
CA PHE A 161 -0.42 1.63 9.12
C PHE A 161 -0.33 0.52 8.09
N ASP A 162 -0.01 -0.69 8.54
CA ASP A 162 -0.33 -1.89 7.75
C ASP A 162 -1.85 -2.05 7.76
N ILE A 163 -2.43 -2.13 6.57
CA ILE A 163 -3.88 -2.26 6.41
C ILE A 163 -4.41 -3.61 6.88
N ALA A 164 -3.59 -4.65 6.97
CA ALA A 164 -4.03 -5.92 7.52
C ALA A 164 -4.08 -5.92 9.06
N ARG A 165 -3.75 -4.80 9.72
CA ARG A 165 -3.65 -4.72 11.19
C ARG A 165 -4.75 -3.85 11.83
N PRO A 166 -5.26 -4.24 13.02
CA PRO A 166 -6.38 -3.57 13.67
C PRO A 166 -6.09 -2.14 14.14
N GLU A 167 -4.83 -1.78 14.33
CA GLU A 167 -4.41 -0.45 14.80
C GLU A 167 -4.82 0.66 13.84
N LEU A 168 -5.01 0.35 12.54
CA LEU A 168 -5.58 1.30 11.59
C LEU A 168 -7.02 1.71 11.98
N ALA A 169 -7.85 0.74 12.38
CA ALA A 169 -9.22 1.00 12.81
C ALA A 169 -9.24 1.82 14.10
N GLU A 170 -8.36 1.50 15.05
CA GLU A 170 -8.23 2.27 16.28
C GLU A 170 -7.81 3.72 15.99
N PHE A 171 -6.84 3.92 15.10
CA PHE A 171 -6.39 5.25 14.71
C PHE A 171 -7.50 6.05 14.01
N VAL A 172 -8.24 5.44 13.07
CA VAL A 172 -9.35 6.13 12.38
C VAL A 172 -10.49 6.49 13.36
N SER A 173 -10.68 5.70 14.41
CA SER A 173 -11.68 5.99 15.43
C SER A 173 -11.26 7.10 16.40
N LYS A 174 -9.99 7.10 16.83
CA LYS A 174 -9.50 7.96 17.93
C LYS A 174 -8.68 9.17 17.46
N GLY A 175 -8.12 9.13 16.25
CA GLY A 175 -7.19 10.11 15.69
C GLY A 175 -5.75 10.00 16.17
N GLU A 176 -5.46 9.16 17.18
CA GLU A 176 -4.10 8.88 17.66
C GLU A 176 -4.03 7.49 18.32
N LEU A 177 -2.85 6.86 18.28
CA LEU A 177 -2.58 5.62 19.00
C LEU A 177 -1.90 5.88 20.34
N ALA A 178 -2.36 5.17 21.37
CA ALA A 178 -1.76 5.21 22.71
C ALA A 178 -0.30 4.73 22.72
N LYS A 179 0.04 3.75 21.87
CA LYS A 179 1.41 3.26 21.66
C LYS A 179 1.76 3.40 20.19
N HIS A 180 2.90 4.03 19.94
CA HIS A 180 3.44 4.18 18.59
C HIS A 180 4.96 4.34 18.64
N VAL A 181 5.61 4.06 17.52
CA VAL A 181 7.01 4.35 17.30
C VAL A 181 7.17 5.58 16.42
N ILE A 182 8.29 6.27 16.57
CA ILE A 182 8.62 7.49 15.83
C ILE A 182 10.00 7.33 15.20
N ARG A 183 10.14 7.78 13.95
CA ARG A 183 11.43 8.00 13.29
C ARG A 183 11.48 9.44 12.74
N PRO A 184 12.09 10.38 13.48
CA PRO A 184 12.29 11.74 13.00
C PRO A 184 13.13 11.74 11.72
N GLY A 185 12.73 12.52 10.71
CA GLY A 185 13.51 12.70 9.48
C GLY A 185 13.51 11.53 8.49
N ALA A 186 12.92 10.37 8.84
CA ALA A 186 12.99 9.17 8.01
C ALA A 186 11.97 9.14 6.86
N GLY A 187 10.98 10.04 6.89
CA GLY A 187 9.93 10.11 5.90
C GLY A 187 10.32 10.93 4.68
N PRO A 188 9.45 10.93 3.65
CA PRO A 188 9.62 11.80 2.49
C PRO A 188 9.82 13.26 2.90
N ASN A 189 10.71 13.98 2.22
CA ASN A 189 11.07 15.37 2.54
C ASN A 189 11.56 15.60 3.98
N GLY A 190 12.13 14.58 4.64
CA GLY A 190 12.58 14.69 6.03
C GLY A 190 11.43 14.71 7.04
N MET A 191 10.23 14.26 6.63
CA MET A 191 9.07 14.18 7.52
C MET A 191 9.31 13.16 8.64
N THR A 192 8.73 13.41 9.82
CA THR A 192 8.71 12.41 10.89
C THR A 192 7.70 11.32 10.55
N VAL A 193 8.12 10.05 10.59
CA VAL A 193 7.23 8.91 10.39
C VAL A 193 6.80 8.33 11.73
N LYS A 194 5.50 8.05 11.87
CA LYS A 194 4.88 7.38 13.01
C LYS A 194 4.20 6.09 12.55
N ALA A 195 4.25 5.05 13.37
CA ALA A 195 3.60 3.77 13.09
C ALA A 195 3.20 3.08 14.41
N PRO A 196 2.26 2.12 14.41
CA PRO A 196 1.90 1.36 15.60
C PRO A 196 3.08 0.63 16.25
N ASP A 197 3.99 0.10 15.42
CA ASP A 197 5.15 -0.67 15.85
C ASP A 197 6.35 -0.50 14.90
N ALA A 198 7.53 -0.93 15.35
CA ALA A 198 8.78 -0.79 14.59
C ALA A 198 8.76 -1.57 13.28
N GLU A 199 8.15 -2.76 13.28
CA GLU A 199 8.08 -3.63 12.11
C GLU A 199 7.28 -2.98 10.97
N THR A 200 6.10 -2.44 11.26
CA THR A 200 5.27 -1.69 10.32
C THR A 200 6.01 -0.49 9.74
N LEU A 201 6.72 0.23 10.60
CA LEU A 201 7.53 1.37 10.20
C LEU A 201 8.67 0.96 9.25
N ASP A 202 9.45 -0.03 9.65
CA ASP A 202 10.62 -0.48 8.89
C ASP A 202 10.20 -1.12 7.57
N ARG A 203 9.11 -1.90 7.55
CA ARG A 203 8.50 -2.41 6.32
C ARG A 203 8.07 -1.29 5.38
N TYR A 204 7.41 -0.26 5.90
CA TYR A 204 7.01 0.88 5.08
C TYR A 204 8.22 1.60 4.48
N LEU A 205 9.24 1.90 5.29
CA LEU A 205 10.45 2.56 4.82
C LEU A 205 11.21 1.72 3.78
N ALA A 206 11.28 0.40 3.99
CA ALA A 206 11.91 -0.54 3.08
C ALA A 206 11.11 -0.78 1.79
N THR A 207 9.81 -0.52 1.77
CA THR A 207 8.99 -0.77 0.58
C THR A 207 9.40 0.15 -0.57
N LYS A 208 9.77 -0.43 -1.70
CA LYS A 208 10.16 0.28 -2.94
C LYS A 208 9.38 -0.24 -4.16
N PRO A 209 9.11 0.61 -5.17
CA PRO A 209 8.38 0.19 -6.36
C PRO A 209 9.07 -0.97 -7.09
N GLY A 210 8.29 -1.95 -7.54
CA GLY A 210 8.80 -3.12 -8.26
C GLY A 210 9.40 -4.21 -7.38
N PHE A 211 9.42 -4.03 -6.05
CA PHE A 211 9.94 -5.01 -5.10
C PHE A 211 8.89 -5.42 -4.08
N VAL A 212 8.98 -6.68 -3.66
CA VAL A 212 8.28 -7.22 -2.49
C VAL A 212 9.33 -7.41 -1.40
N VAL A 213 9.04 -6.87 -0.22
CA VAL A 213 9.90 -7.00 0.96
C VAL A 213 9.25 -7.88 2.00
N HIS A 214 10.05 -8.71 2.66
CA HIS A 214 9.63 -9.56 3.77
C HIS A 214 10.64 -9.44 4.91
N PHE A 215 10.17 -9.15 6.12
CA PHE A 215 11.01 -9.04 7.30
C PHE A 215 10.91 -10.33 8.12
N GLU A 216 12.06 -10.96 8.35
CA GLU A 216 12.15 -12.21 9.10
C GLU A 216 13.46 -12.19 9.90
N ASP A 217 13.40 -12.47 11.21
CA ASP A 217 14.57 -12.52 12.11
C ASP A 217 15.48 -11.29 12.05
N GLY A 218 14.89 -10.10 11.92
CA GLY A 218 15.65 -8.84 11.82
C GLY A 218 16.43 -8.70 10.50
N ARG A 219 16.07 -9.47 9.47
CA ARG A 219 16.64 -9.40 8.13
C ARG A 219 15.55 -9.03 7.13
N LEU A 220 15.98 -8.34 6.08
CA LEU A 220 15.11 -7.87 5.01
C LEU A 220 15.30 -8.73 3.77
N TRP A 221 14.36 -9.63 3.52
CA TRP A 221 14.26 -10.34 2.25
C TRP A 221 13.65 -9.44 1.18
N ILE A 222 14.25 -9.48 -0.01
CA ILE A 222 13.86 -8.62 -1.13
C ILE A 222 13.73 -9.46 -2.39
N PHE A 223 12.59 -9.29 -3.07
CA PHE A 223 12.28 -9.96 -4.32
C PHE A 223 11.79 -8.95 -5.34
N ARG A 224 12.04 -9.19 -6.62
CA ARG A 224 11.29 -8.50 -7.67
C ARG A 224 9.83 -8.93 -7.60
N ALA A 225 8.92 -7.99 -7.81
CA ALA A 225 7.50 -8.30 -7.89
C ALA A 225 7.25 -9.37 -8.96
N GLN A 226 6.37 -10.33 -8.66
CA GLN A 226 5.97 -11.42 -9.57
C GLN A 226 7.14 -12.34 -10.04
N SER A 227 8.28 -12.35 -9.34
CA SER A 227 9.37 -13.26 -9.68
C SER A 227 9.10 -14.70 -9.24
N GLU A 228 9.64 -15.68 -9.98
CA GLU A 228 9.64 -17.09 -9.60
C GLU A 228 10.25 -17.30 -8.21
N ALA A 229 11.34 -16.58 -7.91
CA ALA A 229 11.99 -16.63 -6.61
C ALA A 229 11.08 -16.16 -5.45
N LEU A 230 10.21 -15.16 -5.68
CA LEU A 230 9.19 -14.78 -4.70
C LEU A 230 8.14 -15.89 -4.51
N ALA A 231 7.71 -16.51 -5.62
CA ALA A 231 6.75 -17.60 -5.58
C ALA A 231 7.31 -18.83 -4.85
N ASP A 232 8.58 -19.16 -5.07
CA ASP A 232 9.29 -20.22 -4.37
C ASP A 232 9.48 -19.88 -2.89
N PHE A 233 9.88 -18.65 -2.57
CA PHE A 233 10.02 -18.22 -1.18
C PHE A 233 8.70 -18.35 -0.41
N ARG A 234 7.57 -17.95 -1.01
CA ARG A 234 6.24 -18.13 -0.41
C ARG A 234 5.85 -19.60 -0.22
N ARG A 235 6.35 -20.50 -1.06
CA ARG A 235 6.00 -21.93 -1.01
C ARG A 235 6.79 -22.69 0.05
N GLN A 236 8.07 -22.35 0.21
CA GLN A 236 9.01 -23.15 1.01
C GLN A 236 9.78 -22.37 2.08
N GLY A 237 9.58 -21.04 2.17
CA GLY A 237 10.36 -20.15 3.03
C GLY A 237 11.71 -19.80 2.43
N GLU A 238 12.76 -19.78 3.26
CA GLU A 238 14.11 -19.39 2.86
C GLU A 238 14.63 -20.12 1.61
N LEU A 239 15.14 -19.34 0.65
CA LEU A 239 15.71 -19.89 -0.59
C LEU A 239 17.03 -20.62 -0.34
N ALA A 240 17.17 -21.79 -0.96
CA ALA A 240 18.40 -22.61 -0.90
C ALA A 240 19.65 -21.86 -1.42
N LYS A 241 19.47 -20.97 -2.41
CA LYS A 241 20.51 -20.07 -2.91
C LYS A 241 20.02 -18.63 -2.75
N HIS A 242 20.82 -17.83 -2.05
CA HIS A 242 20.56 -16.41 -1.86
C HIS A 242 21.87 -15.67 -1.57
N VAL A 243 21.84 -14.35 -1.73
CA VAL A 243 22.94 -13.44 -1.39
C VAL A 243 22.57 -12.66 -0.14
N ILE A 244 23.55 -12.41 0.73
CA ILE A 244 23.39 -11.61 1.94
C ILE A 244 24.30 -10.38 1.85
N ARG A 245 23.76 -9.19 2.09
CA ARG A 245 24.53 -7.96 2.28
C ARG A 245 24.26 -7.38 3.67
N PRO A 246 25.12 -7.66 4.65
CA PRO A 246 25.00 -7.11 6.00
C PRO A 246 25.05 -5.58 5.96
N GLY A 247 24.16 -4.92 6.70
CA GLY A 247 24.17 -3.46 6.84
C GLY A 247 23.67 -2.67 5.62
N ALA A 248 23.32 -3.32 4.51
CA ALA A 248 23.00 -2.63 3.26
C ALA A 248 21.57 -2.07 3.19
N GLY A 249 20.66 -2.56 4.02
CA GLY A 249 19.27 -2.15 4.00
C GLY A 249 19.00 -0.87 4.80
N PRO A 250 17.76 -0.36 4.75
CA PRO A 250 17.34 0.78 5.57
C PRO A 250 17.69 0.57 7.04
N ASN A 251 18.21 1.62 7.70
CA ASN A 251 18.63 1.57 9.10
C ASN A 251 19.72 0.52 9.42
N GLY A 252 20.51 0.11 8.42
CA GLY A 252 21.58 -0.88 8.61
C GLY A 252 21.08 -2.32 8.74
N VAL A 253 19.85 -2.61 8.30
CA VAL A 253 19.33 -3.98 8.29
C VAL A 253 20.11 -4.85 7.30
N THR A 254 20.29 -6.13 7.62
CA THR A 254 20.88 -7.08 6.69
C THR A 254 19.89 -7.41 5.58
N VAL A 255 20.31 -7.26 4.32
CA VAL A 255 19.49 -7.57 3.15
C VAL A 255 19.79 -8.99 2.66
N LYS A 256 18.75 -9.76 2.36
CA LYS A 256 18.80 -11.05 1.67
C LYS A 256 18.01 -10.97 0.36
N ALA A 257 18.50 -11.59 -0.70
CA ALA A 257 17.80 -11.66 -1.97
C ALA A 257 18.23 -12.91 -2.77
N PRO A 258 17.48 -13.31 -3.81
CA PRO A 258 17.83 -14.45 -4.66
C PRO A 258 19.23 -14.34 -5.28
N ASP A 259 19.63 -13.13 -5.64
CA ASP A 259 20.93 -12.82 -6.25
C ASP A 259 21.38 -11.38 -5.92
N ALA A 260 22.60 -11.04 -6.34
CA ALA A 260 23.19 -9.73 -6.11
C ALA A 260 22.52 -8.61 -6.92
N GLU A 261 22.02 -8.91 -8.12
CA GLU A 261 21.41 -7.92 -9.01
C GLU A 261 20.08 -7.42 -8.45
N VAL A 262 19.30 -8.28 -7.78
CA VAL A 262 18.08 -7.90 -7.07
C VAL A 262 18.40 -6.90 -5.95
N ILE A 263 19.48 -7.14 -5.18
CA ILE A 263 19.91 -6.20 -4.14
C ILE A 263 20.34 -4.87 -4.77
N ASP A 264 21.17 -4.91 -5.81
CA ASP A 264 21.64 -3.69 -6.47
C ASP A 264 20.49 -2.87 -7.05
N ALA A 265 19.55 -3.51 -7.72
CA ALA A 265 18.36 -2.85 -8.26
C ALA A 265 17.47 -2.27 -7.15
N TYR A 266 17.31 -2.98 -6.03
CA TYR A 266 16.55 -2.49 -4.89
C TYR A 266 17.19 -1.25 -4.25
N LEU A 267 18.51 -1.28 -4.02
CA LEU A 267 19.20 -0.18 -3.33
C LEU A 267 19.08 1.14 -4.10
N VAL A 268 19.08 1.09 -5.42
CA VAL A 268 18.97 2.27 -6.29
C VAL A 268 17.54 2.64 -6.70
N ALA A 269 16.55 1.80 -6.41
CA ALA A 269 15.16 2.06 -6.78
C ALA A 269 14.59 3.26 -6.03
N GLN A 270 13.87 4.12 -6.77
CA GLN A 270 13.19 5.31 -6.27
C GLN A 270 11.81 5.47 -6.90
N PRO A 271 10.79 5.91 -6.14
CA PRO A 271 9.47 6.26 -6.70
C PRO A 271 9.55 7.25 -7.85
N GLY A 272 8.82 6.97 -8.93
CA GLY A 272 8.79 7.81 -10.14
C GLY A 272 9.96 7.64 -11.09
N PHE A 273 10.94 6.78 -10.77
CA PHE A 273 12.11 6.51 -11.62
C PHE A 273 12.20 5.04 -12.01
N VAL A 274 12.72 4.81 -13.22
CA VAL A 274 13.15 3.50 -13.70
C VAL A 274 14.67 3.53 -13.78
N THR A 275 15.31 2.51 -13.20
CA THR A 275 16.77 2.39 -13.18
C THR A 275 17.23 1.12 -13.87
N GLN A 276 18.37 1.18 -14.54
CA GLN A 276 18.96 0.05 -15.26
C GLN A 276 20.48 0.09 -15.15
N PHE A 277 21.11 -1.06 -14.91
CA PHE A 277 22.57 -1.19 -14.86
C PHE A 277 23.10 -1.63 -16.21
N GLU A 278 24.05 -0.86 -16.76
CA GLU A 278 24.78 -1.21 -17.98
C GLU A 278 26.23 -0.77 -17.87
N ASP A 279 27.16 -1.67 -18.18
CA ASP A 279 28.61 -1.42 -18.13
C ASP A 279 29.09 -0.77 -16.81
N GLY A 280 28.53 -1.20 -15.68
CA GLY A 280 28.85 -0.67 -14.36
C GLY A 280 28.32 0.75 -14.09
N ARG A 281 27.42 1.26 -14.94
CA ARG A 281 26.79 2.58 -14.81
C ARG A 281 25.31 2.42 -14.56
N LEU A 282 24.75 3.38 -13.81
CA LEU A 282 23.34 3.40 -13.46
C LEU A 282 22.60 4.37 -14.40
N TRP A 283 21.84 3.84 -15.34
CA TRP A 283 20.89 4.63 -16.11
C TRP A 283 19.64 4.93 -15.28
N VAL A 284 19.15 6.15 -15.40
CA VAL A 284 18.00 6.68 -14.66
C VAL A 284 17.07 7.40 -15.62
N PHE A 285 15.80 7.01 -15.58
CA PHE A 285 14.73 7.62 -16.37
C PHE A 285 13.53 7.95 -15.50
N ARG A 286 12.74 8.94 -15.89
CA ARG A 286 11.40 9.10 -15.31
C ARG A 286 10.48 7.99 -15.80
N GLN A 287 9.63 7.49 -14.93
CA GLN A 287 8.66 6.46 -15.28
C GLN A 287 7.72 6.96 -16.39
N GLY A 288 7.51 6.15 -17.43
CA GLY A 288 6.65 6.48 -18.57
C GLY A 288 7.22 7.52 -19.54
N SER A 289 8.48 7.94 -19.36
CA SER A 289 9.12 8.92 -20.25
C SER A 289 9.35 8.37 -21.67
N PRO A 290 9.26 9.20 -22.72
CA PRO A 290 9.57 8.79 -24.08
C PRO A 290 11.04 8.37 -24.23
N GLU A 291 11.95 8.94 -23.43
CA GLU A 291 13.36 8.59 -23.41
C GLU A 291 13.59 7.18 -22.87
N LEU A 292 12.83 6.75 -21.85
CA LEU A 292 12.86 5.35 -21.40
C LEU A 292 12.42 4.39 -22.51
N LYS A 293 11.39 4.76 -23.28
CA LYS A 293 10.92 3.96 -24.42
C LYS A 293 12.00 3.87 -25.50
N ALA A 294 12.57 5.00 -25.91
CA ALA A 294 13.64 5.05 -26.91
C ALA A 294 14.88 4.26 -26.46
N PHE A 295 15.26 4.36 -25.18
CA PHE A 295 16.36 3.60 -24.61
C PHE A 295 16.12 2.09 -24.65
N ARG A 296 14.90 1.63 -24.34
CA ARG A 296 14.55 0.20 -24.44
C ARG A 296 14.60 -0.34 -25.86
N GLU A 297 14.35 0.51 -26.87
CA GLU A 297 14.39 0.13 -28.28
C GLU A 297 15.80 0.13 -28.85
N ALA A 298 16.63 1.11 -28.46
CA ALA A 298 17.95 1.35 -29.05
C ALA A 298 19.14 0.85 -28.19
N GLY A 299 18.94 0.62 -26.89
CA GLY A 299 19.99 0.28 -25.91
C GLY A 299 20.85 1.47 -25.46
N GLU A 300 20.84 2.60 -26.17
CA GLU A 300 21.53 3.82 -25.75
C GLU A 300 20.77 5.09 -26.22
N LEU A 301 20.91 6.18 -25.48
CA LEU A 301 20.41 7.48 -25.89
C LEU A 301 21.47 8.29 -26.65
N ALA A 302 21.08 8.82 -27.82
CA ALA A 302 21.91 9.71 -28.63
C ALA A 302 22.37 10.97 -27.87
N LYS A 303 21.58 11.45 -26.91
CA LYS A 303 21.92 12.54 -26.00
C LYS A 303 21.64 12.10 -24.57
N HIS A 304 22.65 12.21 -23.72
CA HIS A 304 22.52 11.90 -22.30
C HIS A 304 23.50 12.73 -21.48
N VAL A 305 23.19 12.86 -20.19
CA VAL A 305 24.05 13.49 -19.18
C VAL A 305 24.68 12.38 -18.34
N ILE A 306 25.95 12.57 -17.99
CA ILE A 306 26.71 11.66 -17.13
C ILE A 306 27.14 12.44 -15.89
N ARG A 307 26.95 11.86 -14.70
CA ARG A 307 27.52 12.35 -13.44
C ARG A 307 28.39 11.26 -12.83
N PRO A 308 29.71 11.27 -13.10
CA PRO A 308 30.63 10.32 -12.51
C PRO A 308 30.63 10.44 -10.99
N GLY A 309 30.53 9.31 -10.28
CA GLY A 309 30.63 9.29 -8.82
C GLY A 309 29.43 9.84 -8.03
N ALA A 310 28.41 10.39 -8.69
CA ALA A 310 27.32 11.09 -8.02
C ALA A 310 26.19 10.18 -7.53
N GLY A 311 26.11 8.94 -8.03
CA GLY A 311 25.07 7.99 -7.68
C GLY A 311 25.26 7.32 -6.31
N PRO A 312 24.26 6.54 -5.86
CA PRO A 312 24.39 5.69 -4.68
C PRO A 312 25.67 4.84 -4.74
N ASP A 313 26.36 4.72 -3.60
CA ASP A 313 27.66 4.03 -3.46
C ASP A 313 28.78 4.59 -4.37
N GLY A 314 28.71 5.87 -4.74
CA GLY A 314 29.70 6.51 -5.61
C GLY A 314 29.63 6.03 -7.06
N ARG A 315 28.49 5.51 -7.52
CA ARG A 315 28.31 5.00 -8.88
C ARG A 315 28.19 6.15 -9.89
N THR A 316 28.59 5.90 -11.13
CA THR A 316 28.32 6.84 -12.23
C THR A 316 26.86 6.72 -12.64
N VAL A 317 26.14 7.85 -12.64
CA VAL A 317 24.75 7.90 -13.12
C VAL A 317 24.68 8.51 -14.51
N LYS A 318 23.81 7.94 -15.35
CA LYS A 318 23.45 8.41 -16.68
C LYS A 318 21.96 8.68 -16.76
N GLY A 319 21.56 9.71 -17.49
CA GLY A 319 20.15 10.03 -17.69
C GLY A 319 19.93 10.89 -18.92
N PRO A 320 18.67 11.07 -19.35
CA PRO A 320 18.35 11.84 -20.56
C PRO A 320 18.75 13.33 -20.44
N ASP A 321 18.63 13.88 -19.24
CA ASP A 321 18.88 15.29 -18.95
C ASP A 321 19.31 15.51 -17.49
N ALA A 322 19.80 16.71 -17.18
CA ALA A 322 20.28 17.05 -15.84
C ALA A 322 19.13 17.10 -14.81
N ALA A 323 17.95 17.61 -15.18
CA ALA A 323 16.82 17.74 -14.25
C ALA A 323 16.29 16.37 -13.80
N THR A 324 16.36 15.35 -14.65
CA THR A 324 16.04 13.96 -14.31
C THR A 324 17.04 13.39 -13.32
N LEU A 325 18.34 13.61 -13.54
CA LEU A 325 19.38 13.16 -12.60
C LEU A 325 19.30 13.89 -11.26
N ASP A 326 19.11 15.21 -11.26
CA ASP A 326 19.04 16.00 -10.03
C ASP A 326 17.81 15.61 -9.19
N ALA A 327 16.67 15.35 -9.84
CA ALA A 327 15.47 14.87 -9.16
C ALA A 327 15.68 13.47 -8.55
N TYR A 328 16.34 12.56 -9.28
CA TYR A 328 16.67 11.23 -8.78
C TYR A 328 17.65 11.25 -7.62
N LEU A 329 18.74 12.01 -7.73
CA LEU A 329 19.76 12.12 -6.69
C LEU A 329 19.19 12.72 -5.41
N ARG A 330 18.31 13.72 -5.54
CA ARG A 330 17.55 14.28 -4.41
C ARG A 330 16.65 13.22 -3.76
N ALA A 331 15.97 12.39 -4.55
CA ALA A 331 15.16 11.29 -4.02
C ALA A 331 16.00 10.24 -3.28
N CYS A 332 17.25 10.03 -3.69
CA CYS A 332 18.22 9.20 -2.97
C CYS A 332 18.78 9.86 -1.70
N GLY A 333 18.42 11.11 -1.40
CA GLY A 333 19.01 11.86 -0.28
C GLY A 333 20.47 12.26 -0.51
N VAL A 334 20.96 12.18 -1.76
CA VAL A 334 22.29 12.68 -2.12
C VAL A 334 22.19 14.21 -2.24
N PRO A 335 22.95 14.99 -1.45
CA PRO A 335 22.92 16.44 -1.55
C PRO A 335 23.35 16.88 -2.96
N ALA A 336 22.70 17.91 -3.50
CA ALA A 336 23.08 18.44 -4.80
C ALA A 336 24.52 18.95 -4.71
N THR A 337 25.41 18.40 -5.54
CA THR A 337 26.77 18.93 -5.65
C THR A 337 26.67 20.35 -6.21
N PRO A 338 27.24 21.38 -5.54
CA PRO A 338 27.14 22.77 -5.97
C PRO A 338 27.79 23.03 -7.34
#